data_AF-A0AA97FBY2-F1
#
_entry.id   AF-A0AA97FBY2-F1
#
_cell.length_a   1.000
_cell.length_b   1.000
_cell.length_c   1.000
_cell.angle_alpha   90.00
_cell.angle_beta   90.00
_cell.angle_gamma   90.00
#
_symmetry.space_group_name_H-M   'P 1'
#
loop_
_entity.id
_entity.type
_entity.pdbx_description
1 polymer ?
#
loop_
_entity_poly.entity_id
_entity_poly.type
_entity_poly.pdbx_seq_one_letter_code
_entity_poly.pdbx_strand_id
1 'polypeptide(L)'
;MTASTLALAVPAYAGRLEAGNYVSQSTLNGGNAATRVNFQQTFDQPPVVVVLSNSQGNQSAAIRITNVTTTGFDSLIIEPDNWDGRHVAQQVQYVAVEPGRHVLSDGTIIEAGRTNTNQVQADPVIAGPRGFTNVSFDGPLSTTASVISQLQTANSETRNVPAQTSRPWITALTVNPSATGFQLALERSEANSGTVQTETVGWIAFPQGSSTFPDVNGNTITWGASNPATAIRGWDDGCFSVPLPINSPNIVAVAKKRTRNNSDGGWFRYCNLNNGTISLRVDEDTDIDNGRGLSNAQAENAAVLAFSQPFHANLRPEIQVTKTSFTVALPGDTGFSTPGATKEYLVTIQNVGNAPPNPDTVIITDSLDPNTSLILADINGAGSGPVRYTPVNGAGGLTYSFGGLGAAGDDLGFSNDGSTFGYTPTPGARDEDSAVQAIQISPTGLLSGDTGSGPGEITLRYRVLID
;
A
#
# COMPACT_ATOMS: atom_id res chain seq x y z
N MET A 1 11.69 40.58 17.06
CA MET A 1 11.05 39.26 17.13
C MET A 1 11.24 38.59 15.79
N THR A 2 12.34 37.85 15.67
CA THR A 2 12.49 36.84 14.60
C THR A 2 11.45 35.78 14.87
N ALA A 3 10.57 35.50 13.89
CA ALA A 3 9.52 34.51 14.06
C ALA A 3 10.13 33.17 14.44
N SER A 4 9.66 32.60 15.55
CA SER A 4 9.89 31.20 15.87
C SER A 4 9.45 30.34 14.68
N THR A 5 10.30 29.39 14.29
CA THR A 5 10.10 28.56 13.10
C THR A 5 9.73 27.16 13.54
N LEU A 6 8.64 26.63 12.96
CA LEU A 6 8.11 25.31 13.25
C LEU A 6 8.37 24.40 12.05
N ALA A 7 9.00 23.26 12.31
CA ALA A 7 9.28 22.24 11.32
C ALA A 7 8.60 20.93 11.72
N LEU A 8 8.03 20.23 10.74
CA LEU A 8 7.48 18.90 10.91
C LEU A 8 8.21 17.96 9.96
N ALA A 9 8.72 16.86 10.48
CA ALA A 9 9.25 15.76 9.70
C ALA A 9 8.34 14.55 9.86
N VAL A 10 7.82 14.04 8.75
CA VAL A 10 7.06 12.80 8.66
C VAL A 10 7.50 12.08 7.38
N PRO A 11 8.14 10.90 7.46
CA PRO A 11 8.23 10.01 6.32
C PRO A 11 6.82 9.53 5.96
N ALA A 12 6.21 10.22 5.00
CA ALA A 12 4.95 9.83 4.41
C ALA A 12 5.22 8.79 3.31
N TYR A 13 4.71 7.58 3.46
CA TYR A 13 4.40 6.74 2.30
C TYR A 13 2.97 6.25 2.43
N ALA A 14 2.08 6.90 1.69
CA ALA A 14 0.86 6.27 1.25
C ALA A 14 0.57 6.73 -0.18
N GLY A 15 0.11 5.79 -0.99
CA GLY A 15 0.04 5.94 -2.43
C GLY A 15 -1.40 6.12 -2.90
N ARG A 16 -1.53 6.39 -4.19
CA ARG A 16 -2.80 6.21 -4.89
C ARG A 16 -3.05 4.72 -5.10
N LEU A 17 -4.31 4.32 -4.92
CA LEU A 17 -4.80 2.95 -5.12
C LEU A 17 -6.12 3.04 -5.89
N GLU A 18 -6.33 2.13 -6.85
CA GLU A 18 -7.58 2.02 -7.59
C GLU A 18 -7.88 0.56 -7.89
N ALA A 19 -9.16 0.21 -7.92
CA ALA A 19 -9.62 -1.07 -8.42
C ALA A 19 -10.88 -0.89 -9.26
N GLY A 20 -11.04 -1.75 -10.25
CA GLY A 20 -12.19 -1.70 -11.14
C GLY A 20 -12.27 -2.89 -12.06
N ASN A 21 -13.08 -2.75 -13.10
CA ASN A 21 -13.26 -3.78 -14.12
C ASN A 21 -13.45 -3.15 -15.50
N TYR A 22 -13.20 -3.94 -16.53
CA TYR A 22 -13.41 -3.57 -17.93
C TYR A 22 -13.66 -4.82 -18.78
N VAL A 23 -14.06 -4.63 -20.03
CA VAL A 23 -14.16 -5.70 -21.02
C VAL A 23 -12.98 -5.57 -21.98
N SER A 24 -12.19 -6.63 -22.15
CA SER A 24 -11.13 -6.66 -23.16
C SER A 24 -11.73 -6.71 -24.56
N GLN A 25 -10.98 -6.23 -25.56
CA GLN A 25 -11.41 -6.32 -26.95
C GLN A 25 -11.34 -7.77 -27.44
N SER A 26 -12.36 -8.17 -28.21
CA SER A 26 -12.28 -9.41 -28.98
C SER A 26 -11.23 -9.26 -30.07
N THR A 27 -10.37 -10.27 -30.22
CA THR A 27 -9.35 -10.29 -31.25
C THR A 27 -9.79 -11.10 -32.47
N LEU A 28 -11.02 -11.62 -32.48
CA LEU A 28 -11.62 -12.30 -33.65
C LEU A 28 -11.82 -11.34 -34.84
N ASN A 29 -12.01 -11.89 -36.05
CA ASN A 29 -12.33 -11.16 -37.28
C ASN A 29 -11.33 -10.03 -37.63
N GLY A 30 -10.04 -10.22 -37.32
CA GLY A 30 -8.99 -9.25 -37.63
C GLY A 30 -8.79 -8.15 -36.59
N GLY A 31 -9.47 -8.20 -35.44
CA GLY A 31 -9.21 -7.30 -34.31
C GLY A 31 -7.81 -7.52 -33.74
N ASN A 32 -6.94 -6.50 -33.80
CA ASN A 32 -5.57 -6.57 -33.27
C ASN A 32 -5.24 -5.45 -32.29
N ALA A 33 -6.19 -4.57 -31.99
CA ALA A 33 -5.94 -3.43 -31.12
C ALA A 33 -5.95 -3.87 -29.64
N ALA A 34 -5.04 -3.32 -28.85
CA ALA A 34 -5.10 -3.43 -27.41
C ALA A 34 -6.24 -2.55 -26.86
N THR A 35 -6.88 -3.01 -25.78
CA THR A 35 -7.78 -2.17 -25.00
C THR A 35 -6.95 -1.20 -24.17
N ARG A 36 -7.02 0.10 -24.48
CA ARG A 36 -6.50 1.13 -23.57
C ARG A 36 -7.45 1.25 -22.37
N VAL A 37 -6.94 0.96 -21.18
CA VAL A 37 -7.66 1.12 -19.91
C VAL A 37 -7.12 2.38 -19.24
N ASN A 38 -7.98 3.38 -19.06
CA ASN A 38 -7.63 4.61 -18.35
C ASN A 38 -7.95 4.45 -16.86
N PHE A 39 -7.07 4.94 -16.01
CA PHE A 39 -7.33 5.07 -14.58
C PHE A 39 -8.34 6.21 -14.32
N GLN A 40 -9.12 6.08 -13.25
CA GLN A 40 -10.06 7.11 -12.80
C GLN A 40 -9.37 8.27 -12.08
N GLN A 41 -8.13 8.05 -11.63
CA GLN A 41 -7.23 9.09 -11.16
C GLN A 41 -5.88 9.02 -11.90
N THR A 42 -5.18 10.15 -11.99
CA THR A 42 -3.76 10.13 -12.37
C THR A 42 -2.96 9.61 -11.18
N PHE A 43 -1.95 8.79 -11.42
CA PHE A 43 -0.96 8.38 -10.42
C PHE A 43 0.27 9.29 -10.48
N ASP A 44 1.05 9.43 -9.42
CA ASP A 44 2.28 10.26 -9.47
C ASP A 44 3.44 9.52 -10.10
N GLN A 45 3.39 8.19 -10.09
CA GLN A 45 4.29 7.30 -10.79
C GLN A 45 3.48 6.15 -11.38
N PRO A 46 3.96 5.47 -12.45
CA PRO A 46 3.26 4.31 -12.98
C PRO A 46 2.96 3.29 -11.87
N PRO A 47 1.70 2.87 -11.66
CA PRO A 47 1.34 1.91 -10.62
C PRO A 47 1.73 0.47 -11.01
N VAL A 48 1.76 -0.43 -10.02
CA VAL A 48 1.71 -1.87 -10.25
C VAL A 48 0.27 -2.24 -10.59
N VAL A 49 0.05 -2.86 -11.74
CA VAL A 49 -1.29 -3.29 -12.18
C VAL A 49 -1.36 -4.81 -12.18
N VAL A 50 -2.38 -5.38 -11.54
CA VAL A 50 -2.68 -6.81 -11.58
C VAL A 50 -4.10 -7.03 -12.06
N VAL A 51 -4.28 -7.99 -12.98
CA VAL A 51 -5.56 -8.27 -13.63
C VAL A 51 -5.98 -9.73 -13.47
N LEU A 52 -7.27 -10.02 -13.53
CA LEU A 52 -7.82 -11.37 -13.64
C LEU A 52 -9.01 -11.38 -14.60
N SER A 53 -8.94 -12.19 -15.66
CA SER A 53 -10.01 -12.33 -16.65
C SER A 53 -10.92 -13.52 -16.37
N ASN A 54 -12.13 -13.43 -16.92
CA ASN A 54 -13.11 -14.50 -16.81
C ASN A 54 -12.86 -15.67 -17.76
N SER A 55 -13.63 -16.74 -17.59
CA SER A 55 -13.54 -17.97 -18.38
C SER A 55 -14.36 -17.93 -19.68
N GLN A 56 -14.72 -16.76 -20.23
CA GLN A 56 -15.34 -16.72 -21.56
C GLN A 56 -14.35 -17.13 -22.64
N GLY A 57 -14.79 -17.95 -23.60
CA GLY A 57 -13.94 -18.56 -24.62
C GLY A 57 -13.28 -19.85 -24.14
N ASN A 58 -13.34 -20.90 -24.97
CA ASN A 58 -12.89 -22.25 -24.59
C ASN A 58 -11.39 -22.47 -24.73
N GLN A 59 -10.70 -21.65 -25.53
CA GLN A 59 -9.26 -21.70 -25.71
C GLN A 59 -8.55 -21.20 -24.45
N SER A 60 -7.31 -21.66 -24.26
CA SER A 60 -6.43 -21.21 -23.18
C SER A 60 -6.01 -19.78 -23.47
N ALA A 61 -6.19 -18.88 -22.50
CA ALA A 61 -5.88 -17.48 -22.70
C ALA A 61 -5.54 -16.75 -21.41
N ALA A 62 -4.77 -15.68 -21.54
CA ALA A 62 -4.43 -14.79 -20.43
C ALA A 62 -4.45 -13.34 -20.91
N ILE A 63 -4.59 -12.42 -19.95
CA ILE A 63 -4.39 -10.98 -20.22
C ILE A 63 -2.91 -10.66 -20.06
N ARG A 64 -2.31 -10.13 -21.13
CA ARG A 64 -1.06 -9.39 -21.10
C ARG A 64 -1.37 -7.91 -20.91
N ILE A 65 -0.62 -7.26 -20.03
CA ILE A 65 -0.63 -5.81 -19.90
C ILE A 65 0.71 -5.23 -20.36
N THR A 66 0.67 -4.05 -20.96
CA THR A 66 1.85 -3.28 -21.39
C THR A 66 1.58 -1.78 -21.22
N ASN A 67 2.57 -0.94 -21.48
CA ASN A 67 2.43 0.53 -21.50
C ASN A 67 1.73 1.09 -20.26
N VAL A 68 2.09 0.57 -19.08
CA VAL A 68 1.60 1.10 -17.80
C VAL A 68 2.20 2.48 -17.59
N THR A 69 1.37 3.51 -17.72
CA THR A 69 1.71 4.91 -17.46
C THR A 69 1.03 5.38 -16.18
N THR A 70 1.18 6.67 -15.83
CA THR A 70 0.45 7.28 -14.72
C THR A 70 -1.06 7.44 -14.97
N THR A 71 -1.52 7.26 -16.21
CA THR A 71 -2.92 7.52 -16.61
C THR A 71 -3.65 6.28 -17.11
N GLY A 72 -2.96 5.15 -17.25
CA GLY A 72 -3.59 3.90 -17.68
C GLY A 72 -2.59 2.86 -18.15
N PHE A 73 -3.10 1.75 -18.67
CA PHE A 73 -2.32 0.65 -19.25
C PHE A 73 -3.02 0.09 -20.48
N ASP A 74 -2.27 -0.64 -21.30
CA ASP A 74 -2.82 -1.37 -22.45
C ASP A 74 -3.04 -2.82 -22.07
N SER A 75 -4.19 -3.37 -22.43
CA SER A 75 -4.61 -4.75 -22.14
C SER A 75 -4.85 -5.52 -23.43
N LEU A 76 -4.33 -6.74 -23.49
CA LEU A 76 -4.49 -7.62 -24.63
C LEU A 76 -4.71 -9.06 -24.17
N ILE A 77 -5.71 -9.73 -24.75
CA ILE A 77 -5.85 -11.18 -24.59
C ILE A 77 -4.86 -11.88 -25.52
N ILE A 78 -4.10 -12.81 -24.97
CA ILE A 78 -3.12 -13.62 -25.70
C ILE A 78 -3.38 -15.11 -25.48
N GLU A 79 -3.00 -15.92 -26.47
CA GLU A 79 -3.07 -17.38 -26.42
C GLU A 79 -1.66 -18.02 -26.55
N PRO A 80 -1.46 -19.21 -25.96
CA PRO A 80 -0.26 -20.03 -26.16
C PRO A 80 -0.14 -20.59 -27.58
N ASP A 81 1.00 -21.21 -27.90
CA ASP A 81 1.42 -21.59 -29.26
C ASP A 81 0.54 -22.68 -29.92
N ASN A 82 -0.22 -23.43 -29.14
CA ASN A 82 -1.17 -24.47 -29.55
C ASN A 82 -2.51 -23.94 -30.13
N TRP A 83 -2.74 -22.63 -30.12
CA TRP A 83 -3.95 -22.00 -30.70
C TRP A 83 -3.64 -21.13 -31.92
N ASP A 84 -4.58 -20.27 -32.34
CA ASP A 84 -4.44 -19.39 -33.49
C ASP A 84 -4.08 -17.94 -33.11
N GLY A 85 -4.02 -17.64 -31.81
CA GLY A 85 -3.74 -16.31 -31.25
C GLY A 85 -5.00 -15.47 -31.05
N ARG A 86 -6.16 -15.94 -31.50
CA ARG A 86 -7.40 -15.19 -31.62
C ARG A 86 -8.39 -15.63 -30.56
N HIS A 87 -8.97 -14.68 -29.84
CA HIS A 87 -9.80 -14.99 -28.69
C HIS A 87 -10.98 -14.02 -28.56
N VAL A 88 -12.10 -14.52 -28.04
CA VAL A 88 -13.28 -13.70 -27.69
C VAL A 88 -12.97 -12.71 -26.58
N ALA A 89 -13.73 -11.62 -26.51
CA ALA A 89 -13.67 -10.66 -25.40
C ALA A 89 -13.91 -11.32 -24.05
N GLN A 90 -13.30 -10.78 -22.99
CA GLN A 90 -13.42 -11.27 -21.61
C GLN A 90 -13.72 -10.11 -20.67
N GLN A 91 -14.48 -10.40 -19.61
CA GLN A 91 -14.59 -9.49 -18.48
C GLN A 91 -13.31 -9.59 -17.64
N VAL A 92 -12.74 -8.46 -17.25
CA VAL A 92 -11.47 -8.39 -16.52
C VAL A 92 -11.62 -7.52 -15.28
N GLN A 93 -11.17 -8.03 -14.13
CA GLN A 93 -10.99 -7.29 -12.88
C GLN A 93 -9.56 -6.76 -12.82
N TYR A 94 -9.34 -5.59 -12.23
CA TYR A 94 -7.99 -5.06 -12.02
C TYR A 94 -7.85 -4.32 -10.69
N VAL A 95 -6.60 -4.31 -10.21
CA VAL A 95 -6.14 -3.51 -9.08
C VAL A 95 -4.85 -2.80 -9.50
N ALA A 96 -4.73 -1.51 -9.16
CA ALA A 96 -3.59 -0.66 -9.45
C ALA A 96 -3.13 0.07 -8.18
N VAL A 97 -1.88 -0.10 -7.78
CA VAL A 97 -1.29 0.53 -6.57
C VAL A 97 0.02 1.20 -6.92
N GLU A 98 0.28 2.40 -6.40
CA GLU A 98 1.65 2.95 -6.48
C GLU A 98 2.66 1.97 -5.86
N PRO A 99 3.89 1.88 -6.39
CA PRO A 99 4.96 1.16 -5.69
C PRO A 99 5.28 1.79 -4.34
N GLY A 100 5.57 0.95 -3.34
CA GLY A 100 5.97 1.33 -2.00
C GLY A 100 5.14 0.66 -0.91
N ARG A 101 5.47 1.00 0.35
CA ARG A 101 4.65 0.66 1.51
C ARG A 101 3.57 1.71 1.70
N HIS A 102 2.37 1.28 2.04
CA HIS A 102 1.25 2.19 2.30
C HIS A 102 0.56 1.82 3.60
N VAL A 103 0.32 2.81 4.43
CA VAL A 103 -0.49 2.66 5.65
C VAL A 103 -1.95 2.98 5.30
N LEU A 104 -2.83 2.03 5.59
CA LEU A 104 -4.28 2.19 5.44
C LEU A 104 -4.85 2.91 6.66
N SER A 105 -6.12 3.33 6.59
CA SER A 105 -6.77 4.13 7.63
C SER A 105 -6.78 3.51 9.02
N ASP A 106 -6.70 2.17 9.13
CA ASP A 106 -6.64 1.41 10.38
C ASP A 106 -5.21 1.12 10.86
N GLY A 107 -4.19 1.65 10.19
CA GLY A 107 -2.79 1.34 10.46
C GLY A 107 -2.25 0.09 9.78
N THR A 108 -3.10 -0.67 9.08
CA THR A 108 -2.64 -1.83 8.30
C THR A 108 -1.64 -1.38 7.24
N ILE A 109 -0.50 -2.06 7.16
CA ILE A 109 0.49 -1.80 6.12
C ILE A 109 0.29 -2.78 4.96
N ILE A 110 0.25 -2.25 3.75
CA ILE A 110 0.32 -3.00 2.49
C ILE A 110 1.58 -2.63 1.73
N GLU A 111 2.00 -3.47 0.79
CA GLU A 111 3.19 -3.20 0.00
C GLU A 111 2.98 -3.60 -1.45
N ALA A 112 3.35 -2.72 -2.38
CA ALA A 112 3.37 -3.03 -3.80
C ALA A 112 4.76 -2.77 -4.36
N GLY A 113 5.23 -3.68 -5.21
CA GLY A 113 6.59 -3.61 -5.72
C GLY A 113 6.74 -4.23 -7.10
N ARG A 114 7.96 -4.11 -7.62
CA ARG A 114 8.37 -4.68 -8.91
C ARG A 114 9.65 -5.46 -8.71
N THR A 115 9.69 -6.64 -9.29
CA THR A 115 10.86 -7.53 -9.27
C THR A 115 11.23 -7.88 -10.70
N ASN A 116 12.48 -7.64 -11.05
CA ASN A 116 13.05 -8.13 -12.30
C ASN A 116 13.46 -9.59 -12.12
N THR A 117 12.99 -10.48 -12.99
CA THR A 117 13.35 -11.89 -12.94
C THR A 117 13.40 -12.52 -14.32
N ASN A 118 14.31 -13.48 -14.49
CA ASN A 118 14.34 -14.44 -15.59
C ASN A 118 14.26 -15.88 -15.06
N GLN A 119 13.98 -16.05 -13.76
CA GLN A 119 13.81 -17.36 -13.16
C GLN A 119 12.49 -17.95 -13.64
N VAL A 120 12.56 -19.15 -14.20
CA VAL A 120 11.41 -19.82 -14.80
C VAL A 120 11.01 -21.05 -13.98
N GLN A 121 9.72 -21.32 -13.97
CA GLN A 121 9.17 -22.65 -13.74
C GLN A 121 8.57 -23.15 -15.05
N ALA A 122 8.61 -24.47 -15.24
CA ALA A 122 8.11 -25.16 -16.42
C ALA A 122 7.91 -26.64 -16.08
N ASP A 123 7.10 -27.35 -16.87
CA ASP A 123 7.00 -28.80 -16.78
C ASP A 123 8.39 -29.47 -16.85
N PRO A 124 8.73 -30.47 -15.99
CA PRO A 124 9.99 -31.21 -15.99
C PRO A 124 10.51 -31.68 -17.36
N VAL A 125 9.63 -31.96 -18.32
CA VAL A 125 9.98 -32.38 -19.68
C VAL A 125 10.68 -31.27 -20.48
N ILE A 126 10.47 -29.99 -20.12
CA ILE A 126 11.13 -28.85 -20.75
C ILE A 126 12.57 -28.75 -20.28
N ALA A 127 13.52 -28.69 -21.21
CA ALA A 127 14.92 -28.54 -20.86
C ALA A 127 15.21 -27.13 -20.31
N GLY A 128 16.02 -27.06 -19.25
CA GLY A 128 16.49 -25.78 -18.70
C GLY A 128 16.47 -25.74 -17.16
N PRO A 129 17.15 -24.75 -16.56
CA PRO A 129 17.13 -24.55 -15.13
C PRO A 129 15.75 -24.05 -14.68
N ARG A 130 15.26 -24.61 -13.57
CA ARG A 130 14.07 -24.13 -12.86
C ARG A 130 14.51 -23.42 -11.59
N GLY A 131 13.87 -22.31 -11.26
CA GLY A 131 14.25 -21.54 -10.09
C GLY A 131 13.20 -20.54 -9.66
N PHE A 132 13.42 -19.96 -8.50
CA PHE A 132 12.62 -18.88 -7.95
C PHE A 132 13.52 -17.71 -7.58
N THR A 133 13.02 -16.51 -7.77
CA THR A 133 13.56 -15.29 -7.15
C THR A 133 12.89 -15.13 -5.79
N ASN A 134 13.69 -15.03 -4.73
CA ASN A 134 13.16 -14.66 -3.41
C ASN A 134 12.91 -13.15 -3.39
N VAL A 135 11.70 -12.75 -2.98
CA VAL A 135 11.31 -11.36 -2.81
C VAL A 135 11.09 -11.11 -1.33
N SER A 136 11.79 -10.12 -0.77
CA SER A 136 11.61 -9.65 0.60
C SER A 136 10.82 -8.36 0.59
N PHE A 137 9.91 -8.21 1.55
CA PHE A 137 9.27 -6.93 1.83
C PHE A 137 10.24 -5.98 2.52
N ASP A 138 10.03 -4.68 2.38
CA ASP A 138 10.81 -3.63 3.05
C ASP A 138 10.65 -3.68 4.59
N GLY A 139 9.58 -4.29 5.08
CA GLY A 139 9.39 -4.68 6.48
C GLY A 139 8.31 -5.75 6.63
N PRO A 140 8.28 -6.50 7.75
CA PRO A 140 7.26 -7.53 7.96
C PRO A 140 5.84 -6.93 7.93
N LEU A 141 4.92 -7.65 7.29
CA LEU A 141 3.49 -7.42 7.40
C LEU A 141 2.93 -8.10 8.66
N SER A 142 1.78 -7.63 9.15
CA SER A 142 1.19 -8.10 10.42
C SER A 142 0.78 -9.57 10.43
N THR A 143 0.51 -10.14 9.26
CA THR A 143 0.19 -11.56 9.06
C THR A 143 0.82 -12.05 7.74
N THR A 144 0.74 -13.36 7.49
CA THR A 144 1.14 -13.92 6.19
C THR A 144 0.41 -13.22 5.05
N ALA A 145 1.15 -12.68 4.08
CA ALA A 145 0.61 -11.91 2.98
C ALA A 145 -0.26 -12.75 2.02
N SER A 146 -1.34 -12.15 1.51
CA SER A 146 -1.95 -12.52 0.24
C SER A 146 -1.26 -11.72 -0.86
N VAL A 147 -0.59 -12.40 -1.79
CA VAL A 147 0.21 -11.77 -2.85
C VAL A 147 -0.42 -12.08 -4.20
N ILE A 148 -0.75 -11.03 -4.95
CA ILE A 148 -1.18 -11.14 -6.35
C ILE A 148 -0.11 -10.53 -7.25
N SER A 149 0.14 -11.13 -8.42
CA SER A 149 1.22 -10.74 -9.31
C SER A 149 0.84 -10.76 -10.79
N GLN A 150 1.54 -9.96 -11.60
CA GLN A 150 1.32 -9.81 -13.03
C GLN A 150 2.60 -9.27 -13.71
N LEU A 151 2.94 -9.80 -14.89
CA LEU A 151 3.99 -9.21 -15.73
C LEU A 151 3.62 -7.77 -16.08
N GLN A 152 4.55 -6.83 -15.85
CA GLN A 152 4.41 -5.42 -16.21
C GLN A 152 5.07 -5.11 -17.57
N THR A 153 5.87 -6.05 -18.07
CA THR A 153 6.59 -5.96 -19.33
C THR A 153 6.28 -7.18 -20.22
N ALA A 154 6.70 -7.08 -21.48
CA ALA A 154 6.64 -8.15 -22.46
C ALA A 154 7.97 -8.26 -23.21
N ASN A 155 9.08 -8.15 -22.49
CA ASN A 155 10.44 -8.12 -23.07
C ASN A 155 10.79 -9.42 -23.81
N SER A 156 10.15 -10.53 -23.44
CA SER A 156 10.33 -11.84 -24.06
C SER A 156 9.46 -12.02 -25.29
N GLU A 157 8.40 -11.22 -25.49
CA GLU A 157 7.46 -11.43 -26.59
C GLU A 157 8.12 -11.12 -27.94
N THR A 158 8.09 -12.12 -28.83
CA THR A 158 8.74 -12.05 -30.14
C THR A 158 7.76 -12.01 -31.30
N ARG A 159 6.48 -12.27 -31.04
CA ARG A 159 5.43 -12.31 -32.06
C ARG A 159 4.55 -11.07 -32.02
N ASN A 160 3.88 -10.82 -33.14
CA ASN A 160 2.91 -9.74 -33.24
C ASN A 160 1.54 -10.20 -32.70
N VAL A 161 1.44 -10.30 -31.38
CA VAL A 161 0.19 -10.64 -30.68
C VAL A 161 -0.83 -9.49 -30.80
N PRO A 162 -2.15 -9.76 -30.92
CA PRO A 162 -2.81 -11.07 -30.90
C PRO A 162 -3.04 -11.62 -32.33
N ALA A 163 -2.37 -11.05 -33.35
CA ALA A 163 -2.50 -11.58 -34.71
C ALA A 163 -1.81 -12.94 -34.88
N GLN A 164 -0.91 -13.26 -33.94
CA GLN A 164 -0.23 -14.53 -33.76
C GLN A 164 -0.36 -14.94 -32.28
N THR A 165 -0.08 -16.20 -31.96
CA THR A 165 0.10 -16.67 -30.58
C THR A 165 1.27 -15.98 -29.88
N SER A 166 1.29 -16.00 -28.55
CA SER A 166 2.37 -15.42 -27.74
C SER A 166 3.58 -16.35 -27.66
N ARG A 167 4.80 -15.82 -27.79
CA ARG A 167 6.03 -16.63 -27.73
C ARG A 167 7.22 -15.87 -27.10
N PRO A 168 7.82 -16.39 -26.01
CA PRO A 168 7.40 -17.57 -25.26
C PRO A 168 6.10 -17.30 -24.49
N TRP A 169 5.29 -18.34 -24.30
CA TRP A 169 4.19 -18.27 -23.34
C TRP A 169 4.75 -18.17 -21.92
N ILE A 170 4.38 -17.10 -21.22
CA ILE A 170 4.76 -16.88 -19.82
C ILE A 170 3.64 -16.19 -19.05
N THR A 171 3.43 -16.63 -17.81
CA THR A 171 2.60 -15.96 -16.80
C THR A 171 3.40 -15.74 -15.51
N ALA A 172 2.87 -14.97 -14.56
CA ALA A 172 3.53 -14.74 -13.27
C ALA A 172 3.08 -15.79 -12.25
N LEU A 173 4.05 -16.37 -11.52
CA LEU A 173 3.80 -17.32 -10.44
C LEU A 173 4.40 -16.81 -9.14
N THR A 174 3.58 -16.79 -8.10
CA THR A 174 3.99 -16.54 -6.72
C THR A 174 3.73 -17.77 -5.87
N VAL A 175 4.70 -18.15 -5.03
CA VAL A 175 4.55 -19.27 -4.09
C VAL A 175 5.13 -18.94 -2.72
N ASN A 176 4.75 -19.73 -1.72
CA ASN A 176 5.26 -19.64 -0.35
C ASN A 176 5.21 -18.22 0.25
N PRO A 177 4.07 -17.51 0.18
CA PRO A 177 3.98 -16.20 0.81
C PRO A 177 4.07 -16.33 2.34
N SER A 178 4.73 -15.37 2.95
CA SER A 178 4.92 -15.23 4.40
C SER A 178 4.66 -13.79 4.83
N ALA A 179 4.91 -13.46 6.10
CA ALA A 179 4.86 -12.07 6.57
C ALA A 179 6.04 -11.22 6.08
N THR A 180 7.14 -11.81 5.61
CA THR A 180 8.38 -11.09 5.25
C THR A 180 8.73 -11.14 3.77
N GLY A 181 7.97 -11.90 2.98
CA GLY A 181 8.25 -12.07 1.56
C GLY A 181 7.58 -13.29 0.96
N PHE A 182 7.99 -13.60 -0.27
CA PHE A 182 7.46 -14.70 -1.07
C PHE A 182 8.49 -15.13 -2.14
N GLN A 183 8.17 -16.17 -2.90
CA GLN A 183 8.97 -16.63 -4.04
C GLN A 183 8.26 -16.35 -5.35
N LEU A 184 9.02 -15.93 -6.36
CA LEU A 184 8.52 -15.46 -7.65
C LEU A 184 9.21 -16.17 -8.82
N ALA A 185 8.46 -16.54 -9.84
CA ALA A 185 8.99 -17.03 -11.10
C ALA A 185 8.09 -16.65 -12.29
N LEU A 186 8.63 -16.79 -13.50
CA LEU A 186 7.87 -16.79 -14.74
C LEU A 186 7.42 -18.24 -15.03
N GLU A 187 6.12 -18.48 -15.05
CA GLU A 187 5.55 -19.79 -15.36
C GLU A 187 5.44 -19.96 -16.87
N ARG A 188 6.15 -20.95 -17.40
CA ARG A 188 6.08 -21.35 -18.80
C ARG A 188 5.09 -22.48 -19.05
N SER A 189 4.63 -23.15 -17.99
CA SER A 189 3.84 -24.37 -18.09
C SER A 189 4.56 -25.41 -18.98
N GLU A 190 3.90 -25.95 -20.01
CA GLU A 190 4.48 -26.89 -20.98
C GLU A 190 5.08 -26.21 -22.22
N ALA A 191 5.01 -24.89 -22.32
CA ALA A 191 5.44 -24.17 -23.53
C ALA A 191 6.97 -24.17 -23.70
N ASN A 192 7.48 -24.95 -24.65
CA ASN A 192 8.91 -25.07 -24.96
C ASN A 192 9.44 -24.01 -25.94
N SER A 193 8.54 -23.30 -26.61
CA SER A 193 8.88 -22.35 -27.67
C SER A 193 9.32 -20.97 -27.15
N GLY A 194 10.33 -20.37 -27.78
CA GLY A 194 10.78 -19.00 -27.47
C GLY A 194 11.83 -18.94 -26.37
N THR A 195 12.42 -17.76 -26.17
CA THR A 195 13.45 -17.51 -25.14
C THR A 195 12.90 -16.51 -24.13
N VAL A 196 12.98 -16.87 -22.85
CA VAL A 196 12.60 -15.96 -21.76
C VAL A 196 13.72 -14.97 -21.52
N GLN A 197 13.40 -13.68 -21.61
CA GLN A 197 14.25 -12.58 -21.20
C GLN A 197 13.91 -12.18 -19.76
N THR A 198 14.70 -11.28 -19.17
CA THR A 198 14.31 -10.67 -17.89
C THR A 198 13.03 -9.85 -18.08
N GLU A 199 12.01 -10.20 -17.30
CA GLU A 199 10.75 -9.46 -17.21
C GLU A 199 10.67 -8.72 -15.88
N THR A 200 9.99 -7.58 -15.88
CA THR A 200 9.53 -6.94 -14.66
C THR A 200 8.18 -7.52 -14.29
N VAL A 201 8.09 -8.17 -13.13
CA VAL A 201 6.83 -8.64 -12.56
C VAL A 201 6.45 -7.73 -11.41
N GLY A 202 5.22 -7.21 -11.47
CA GLY A 202 4.62 -6.40 -10.42
C GLY A 202 3.86 -7.27 -9.45
N TRP A 203 3.92 -6.94 -8.17
CA TRP A 203 3.24 -7.65 -7.10
C TRP A 203 2.58 -6.68 -6.12
N ILE A 204 1.44 -7.10 -5.56
CA ILE A 204 0.69 -6.37 -4.54
C ILE A 204 0.47 -7.34 -3.38
N ALA A 205 0.87 -6.94 -2.17
CA ALA A 205 0.82 -7.74 -0.96
C ALA A 205 -0.04 -7.04 0.10
N PHE A 206 -1.09 -7.74 0.55
CA PHE A 206 -1.90 -7.35 1.70
C PHE A 206 -1.72 -8.39 2.81
N PRO A 207 -1.59 -8.02 4.09
CA PRO A 207 -1.77 -8.98 5.17
C PRO A 207 -3.17 -9.56 5.10
N GLN A 208 -3.33 -10.82 5.50
CA GLN A 208 -4.65 -11.43 5.62
C GLN A 208 -5.49 -10.70 6.67
N GLY A 209 -6.74 -10.43 6.32
CA GLY A 209 -7.66 -9.65 7.12
C GLY A 209 -8.63 -8.88 6.24
N SER A 210 -9.45 -8.05 6.87
CA SER A 210 -10.33 -7.10 6.19
C SER A 210 -10.50 -5.86 7.06
N SER A 211 -10.69 -4.72 6.41
CA SER A 211 -10.89 -3.44 7.07
C SER A 211 -11.47 -2.45 6.06
N THR A 212 -11.46 -1.15 6.39
CA THR A 212 -12.00 -0.10 5.53
C THR A 212 -11.07 1.09 5.38
N PHE A 213 -11.18 1.78 4.25
CA PHE A 213 -10.60 3.09 4.00
C PHE A 213 -11.54 3.93 3.12
N PRO A 214 -11.47 5.27 3.13
CA PRO A 214 -12.29 6.10 2.25
C PRO A 214 -11.68 6.19 0.84
N ASP A 215 -12.54 6.29 -0.18
CA ASP A 215 -12.15 6.75 -1.51
C ASP A 215 -12.01 8.29 -1.56
N VAL A 216 -11.63 8.85 -2.72
CA VAL A 216 -11.47 10.33 -2.83
C VAL A 216 -12.78 11.12 -2.70
N ASN A 217 -13.93 10.45 -2.77
CA ASN A 217 -15.25 11.07 -2.59
C ASN A 217 -15.80 10.84 -1.17
N GLY A 218 -15.01 10.23 -0.27
CA GLY A 218 -15.42 9.91 1.09
C GLY A 218 -16.31 8.67 1.22
N ASN A 219 -16.47 7.87 0.17
CA ASN A 219 -17.19 6.59 0.27
C ASN A 219 -16.33 5.56 0.98
N THR A 220 -16.93 4.80 1.90
CA THR A 220 -16.24 3.70 2.59
C THR A 220 -16.01 2.52 1.64
N ILE A 221 -14.74 2.17 1.43
CA ILE A 221 -14.32 0.97 0.72
C ILE A 221 -13.93 -0.08 1.74
N THR A 222 -14.59 -1.25 1.72
CA THR A 222 -14.14 -2.41 2.48
C THR A 222 -13.19 -3.21 1.61
N TRP A 223 -11.99 -3.48 2.12
CA TRP A 223 -11.06 -4.41 1.48
C TRP A 223 -11.00 -5.70 2.28
N GLY A 224 -10.60 -6.78 1.63
CA GLY A 224 -10.19 -7.99 2.32
C GLY A 224 -9.19 -8.80 1.51
N ALA A 225 -8.29 -9.46 2.22
CA ALA A 225 -7.28 -10.34 1.66
C ALA A 225 -7.27 -11.68 2.41
N SER A 226 -7.19 -12.79 1.68
CA SER A 226 -7.17 -14.14 2.25
C SER A 226 -6.36 -15.11 1.39
N ASN A 227 -5.89 -16.19 2.01
CA ASN A 227 -5.15 -17.28 1.36
C ASN A 227 -5.92 -18.62 1.43
N PRO A 228 -7.13 -18.72 0.85
CA PRO A 228 -7.99 -19.90 0.98
C PRO A 228 -7.34 -21.18 0.42
N ALA A 229 -7.62 -22.31 1.09
CA ALA A 229 -7.16 -23.65 0.71
C ALA A 229 -8.30 -24.43 0.02
N THR A 230 -8.70 -23.99 -1.18
CA THR A 230 -9.91 -24.47 -1.87
C THR A 230 -9.68 -25.56 -2.91
N ALA A 231 -8.44 -26.05 -3.08
CA ALA A 231 -8.10 -27.15 -3.99
C ALA A 231 -8.73 -26.97 -5.40
N ILE A 232 -8.34 -25.87 -6.07
CA ILE A 232 -8.84 -25.48 -7.39
C ILE A 232 -8.18 -26.35 -8.46
N ARG A 233 -8.97 -27.01 -9.31
CA ARG A 233 -8.48 -27.90 -10.37
C ARG A 233 -8.63 -27.29 -11.76
N GLY A 234 -8.32 -28.09 -12.77
CA GLY A 234 -8.20 -27.69 -14.16
C GLY A 234 -9.51 -27.28 -14.83
N TRP A 235 -9.37 -26.77 -16.04
CA TRP A 235 -10.46 -26.38 -16.91
C TRP A 235 -11.49 -27.50 -17.11
N ASP A 236 -11.02 -28.74 -17.25
CA ASP A 236 -11.84 -29.92 -17.51
C ASP A 236 -12.57 -30.43 -16.25
N ASP A 237 -12.16 -29.96 -15.07
CA ASP A 237 -12.75 -30.35 -13.78
C ASP A 237 -13.89 -29.45 -13.32
N GLY A 238 -14.11 -28.31 -13.98
CA GLY A 238 -15.18 -27.36 -13.68
C GLY A 238 -14.71 -26.09 -12.96
N CYS A 239 -15.61 -25.48 -12.18
CA CYS A 239 -15.34 -24.24 -11.44
C CYS A 239 -15.45 -24.47 -9.93
N PHE A 240 -14.45 -24.01 -9.20
CA PHE A 240 -14.33 -24.22 -7.75
C PHE A 240 -14.64 -22.92 -7.02
N SER A 241 -15.65 -22.94 -6.17
CA SER A 241 -16.05 -21.78 -5.38
C SER A 241 -15.02 -21.47 -4.30
N VAL A 242 -14.54 -20.22 -4.31
CA VAL A 242 -13.60 -19.68 -3.34
C VAL A 242 -14.29 -18.56 -2.55
N PRO A 243 -14.35 -18.66 -1.21
CA PRO A 243 -14.92 -17.60 -0.40
C PRO A 243 -14.03 -16.36 -0.43
N LEU A 244 -14.66 -15.20 -0.61
CA LEU A 244 -14.01 -13.90 -0.48
C LEU A 244 -13.99 -13.48 0.99
N PRO A 245 -12.98 -12.72 1.43
CA PRO A 245 -12.86 -12.24 2.81
C PRO A 245 -13.89 -11.15 3.19
N ILE A 246 -14.67 -10.68 2.22
CA ILE A 246 -15.70 -9.66 2.36
C ILE A 246 -16.91 -9.98 1.48
N ASN A 247 -18.06 -9.41 1.81
CA ASN A 247 -19.30 -9.53 1.04
C ASN A 247 -19.67 -8.16 0.46
N SER A 248 -19.92 -8.08 -0.84
CA SER A 248 -20.55 -6.93 -1.48
C SER A 248 -21.21 -7.31 -2.81
N PRO A 249 -22.37 -6.70 -3.19
CA PRO A 249 -22.97 -6.89 -4.51
C PRO A 249 -22.13 -6.30 -5.67
N ASN A 250 -21.25 -5.33 -5.40
CA ASN A 250 -20.47 -4.63 -6.43
C ASN A 250 -18.98 -5.03 -6.41
N ILE A 251 -18.67 -6.19 -5.85
CA ILE A 251 -17.30 -6.60 -5.53
C ILE A 251 -16.35 -6.55 -6.73
N VAL A 252 -15.14 -6.04 -6.50
CA VAL A 252 -13.98 -6.20 -7.39
C VAL A 252 -13.04 -7.18 -6.72
N ALA A 253 -12.68 -8.26 -7.40
CA ALA A 253 -11.79 -9.28 -6.83
C ALA A 253 -10.77 -9.79 -7.84
N VAL A 254 -9.52 -9.90 -7.40
CA VAL A 254 -8.43 -10.51 -8.14
C VAL A 254 -7.88 -11.66 -7.31
N ALA A 255 -7.67 -12.79 -7.98
CA ALA A 255 -7.10 -13.99 -7.39
C ALA A 255 -5.98 -14.52 -8.28
N LYS A 256 -4.89 -14.99 -7.65
CA LYS A 256 -3.72 -15.56 -8.33
C LYS A 256 -3.28 -16.84 -7.62
N LYS A 257 -2.57 -17.71 -8.33
CA LYS A 257 -1.99 -18.93 -7.73
C LYS A 257 -1.01 -18.55 -6.63
N ARG A 258 -1.07 -19.28 -5.52
CA ARG A 258 -0.08 -19.19 -4.43
C ARG A 258 0.68 -20.50 -4.18
N THR A 259 0.40 -21.50 -5.01
CA THR A 259 1.03 -22.82 -5.04
C THR A 259 1.35 -23.19 -6.48
N ARG A 260 2.26 -24.17 -6.63
CA ARG A 260 2.57 -24.82 -7.88
C ARG A 260 2.65 -26.33 -7.65
N ASN A 261 1.49 -26.92 -7.38
CA ASN A 261 1.35 -28.33 -7.08
C ASN A 261 1.35 -29.19 -8.35
N ASN A 262 0.87 -28.63 -9.47
CA ASN A 262 0.97 -29.30 -10.78
C ASN A 262 2.34 -29.06 -11.44
N SER A 263 2.93 -30.10 -12.02
CA SER A 263 4.16 -30.00 -12.83
C SER A 263 3.94 -29.15 -14.07
N ASP A 264 2.78 -29.34 -14.70
CA ASP A 264 2.44 -28.81 -16.01
C ASP A 264 2.11 -27.31 -15.95
N GLY A 265 1.92 -26.76 -14.74
CA GLY A 265 1.86 -25.32 -14.47
C GLY A 265 0.44 -24.75 -14.46
N GLY A 266 0.18 -23.74 -15.31
CA GLY A 266 -1.12 -23.08 -15.44
C GLY A 266 -1.31 -21.80 -14.60
N TRP A 267 -2.41 -21.09 -14.86
CA TRP A 267 -2.82 -19.81 -14.27
C TRP A 267 -4.33 -19.81 -13.97
N PHE A 268 -4.83 -18.84 -13.19
CA PHE A 268 -6.28 -18.77 -12.93
C PHE A 268 -7.05 -17.95 -13.96
N ARG A 269 -8.28 -18.40 -14.21
CA ARG A 269 -9.39 -17.61 -14.75
C ARG A 269 -10.60 -17.77 -13.84
N TYR A 270 -11.44 -16.73 -13.74
CA TYR A 270 -12.65 -16.79 -12.93
C TYR A 270 -13.89 -17.14 -13.75
N CYS A 271 -14.77 -17.96 -13.20
CA CYS A 271 -16.01 -18.33 -13.86
C CYS A 271 -17.13 -17.34 -13.53
N ASN A 272 -17.36 -17.12 -12.24
CA ASN A 272 -18.39 -16.23 -11.71
C ASN A 272 -17.85 -15.47 -10.51
N LEU A 273 -18.29 -14.23 -10.37
CA LEU A 273 -18.01 -13.36 -9.24
C LEU A 273 -19.35 -12.90 -8.66
N ASN A 274 -19.59 -13.24 -7.39
CA ASN A 274 -20.85 -12.96 -6.69
C ASN A 274 -20.57 -12.26 -5.35
N ASN A 275 -21.64 -11.90 -4.63
CA ASN A 275 -21.55 -11.38 -3.27
C ASN A 275 -20.87 -12.38 -2.33
N GLY A 276 -19.56 -12.19 -2.07
CA GLY A 276 -18.78 -13.01 -1.16
C GLY A 276 -18.10 -14.24 -1.74
N THR A 277 -18.19 -14.50 -3.05
CA THR A 277 -17.55 -15.67 -3.66
C THR A 277 -17.00 -15.36 -5.05
N ILE A 278 -15.82 -15.90 -5.33
CA ILE A 278 -15.26 -15.99 -6.68
C ILE A 278 -15.09 -17.47 -7.02
N SER A 279 -15.60 -17.93 -8.15
CA SER A 279 -15.32 -19.29 -8.61
C SER A 279 -14.16 -19.27 -9.61
N LEU A 280 -13.19 -20.15 -9.40
CA LEU A 280 -11.94 -20.20 -10.14
C LEU A 280 -11.75 -21.56 -10.80
N ARG A 281 -10.90 -21.59 -11.84
CA ARG A 281 -10.34 -22.80 -12.43
C ARG A 281 -8.89 -22.52 -12.83
N VAL A 282 -8.05 -23.56 -12.84
CA VAL A 282 -6.73 -23.50 -13.46
C VAL A 282 -6.93 -23.63 -14.96
N ASP A 283 -6.48 -22.63 -15.70
CA ASP A 283 -6.26 -22.69 -17.13
C ASP A 283 -4.80 -23.10 -17.38
N GLU A 284 -4.58 -23.84 -18.44
CA GLU A 284 -3.31 -24.42 -18.84
C GLU A 284 -3.26 -24.40 -20.37
N ASP A 285 -2.06 -24.26 -20.93
CA ASP A 285 -1.80 -24.54 -22.34
C ASP A 285 -2.03 -26.03 -22.65
N THR A 286 -2.00 -26.38 -23.94
CA THR A 286 -2.12 -27.77 -24.40
C THR A 286 -0.99 -28.08 -25.38
N ASP A 287 0.21 -27.57 -25.09
CA ASP A 287 1.35 -27.61 -26.01
C ASP A 287 1.94 -29.03 -26.11
N ILE A 288 2.03 -29.78 -24.99
CA ILE A 288 2.62 -31.14 -24.98
C ILE A 288 1.54 -32.19 -24.86
N ASP A 289 0.56 -31.98 -23.99
CA ASP A 289 -0.63 -32.82 -23.95
C ASP A 289 -1.91 -32.03 -24.23
N ASN A 290 -2.99 -32.73 -24.57
CA ASN A 290 -4.28 -32.11 -24.88
C ASN A 290 -5.16 -31.93 -23.63
N GLY A 291 -4.63 -32.20 -22.44
CA GLY A 291 -5.36 -32.19 -21.18
C GLY A 291 -5.30 -30.82 -20.52
N ARG A 292 -6.40 -30.39 -19.90
CA ARG A 292 -6.42 -29.22 -19.00
C ARG A 292 -7.10 -29.61 -17.68
N GLY A 293 -6.93 -30.86 -17.27
CA GLY A 293 -7.51 -31.43 -16.07
C GLY A 293 -6.43 -31.68 -15.02
N LEU A 294 -6.73 -31.37 -13.76
CA LEU A 294 -5.81 -31.58 -12.64
C LEU A 294 -6.45 -32.56 -11.67
N SER A 295 -5.69 -33.54 -11.18
CA SER A 295 -6.16 -34.40 -10.09
C SER A 295 -6.33 -33.62 -8.78
N ASN A 296 -7.02 -34.20 -7.80
CA ASN A 296 -7.14 -33.61 -6.46
C ASN A 296 -5.77 -33.33 -5.80
N ALA A 297 -4.74 -34.14 -6.09
CA ALA A 297 -3.41 -33.95 -5.53
C ALA A 297 -2.63 -32.80 -6.21
N GLN A 298 -2.95 -32.50 -7.47
CA GLN A 298 -2.36 -31.40 -8.25
C GLN A 298 -3.11 -30.07 -8.05
N ALA A 299 -4.22 -30.08 -7.32
CA ALA A 299 -5.08 -28.92 -7.13
C ALA A 299 -4.33 -27.73 -6.50
N GLU A 300 -4.64 -26.53 -6.96
CA GLU A 300 -3.93 -25.30 -6.61
C GLU A 300 -4.73 -24.45 -5.61
N ASN A 301 -4.01 -23.63 -4.84
CA ASN A 301 -4.60 -22.69 -3.89
C ASN A 301 -4.46 -21.25 -4.38
N ALA A 302 -5.36 -20.39 -3.91
CA ALA A 302 -5.42 -18.99 -4.33
C ALA A 302 -4.96 -18.03 -3.23
N ALA A 303 -4.26 -16.98 -3.64
CA ALA A 303 -4.21 -15.70 -2.94
C ALA A 303 -5.33 -14.83 -3.51
N VAL A 304 -6.13 -14.23 -2.64
CA VAL A 304 -7.30 -13.42 -3.00
C VAL A 304 -7.14 -12.01 -2.42
N LEU A 305 -7.48 -11.01 -3.23
CA LEU A 305 -7.68 -9.63 -2.83
C LEU A 305 -9.03 -9.14 -3.37
N ALA A 306 -9.86 -8.56 -2.51
CA ALA A 306 -11.19 -8.10 -2.86
C ALA A 306 -11.50 -6.72 -2.27
N PHE A 307 -12.32 -5.95 -2.97
CA PHE A 307 -12.81 -4.64 -2.58
C PHE A 307 -14.31 -4.55 -2.78
N SER A 308 -15.03 -3.87 -1.88
CA SER A 308 -16.49 -3.82 -1.89
C SER A 308 -17.08 -3.23 -3.16
N GLN A 309 -16.36 -2.39 -3.89
CA GLN A 309 -16.80 -1.74 -5.11
C GLN A 309 -15.60 -1.23 -5.92
N PRO A 310 -15.76 -0.85 -7.20
CA PRO A 310 -14.78 -0.04 -7.90
C PRO A 310 -14.54 1.28 -7.18
N PHE A 311 -13.29 1.72 -7.10
CA PHE A 311 -12.92 2.93 -6.38
C PHE A 311 -11.58 3.48 -6.88
N HIS A 312 -11.32 4.73 -6.58
CA HIS A 312 -9.98 5.31 -6.60
C HIS A 312 -9.78 6.09 -5.29
N ALA A 313 -8.69 5.79 -4.60
CA ALA A 313 -8.36 6.36 -3.29
C ALA A 313 -7.00 7.06 -3.37
N ASN A 314 -6.89 8.16 -2.63
CA ASN A 314 -5.63 8.80 -2.29
C ASN A 314 -5.45 8.62 -0.80
N LEU A 315 -4.57 7.70 -0.41
CA LEU A 315 -4.37 7.37 0.99
C LEU A 315 -3.23 8.18 1.62
N ARG A 316 -2.82 9.29 1.01
CA ARG A 316 -1.74 10.11 1.55
C ARG A 316 -2.14 10.81 2.85
N PRO A 317 -1.23 10.85 3.85
CA PRO A 317 -1.37 11.83 4.91
C PRO A 317 -1.18 13.23 4.32
N GLU A 318 -1.95 14.18 4.83
CA GLU A 318 -1.78 15.60 4.55
C GLU A 318 -1.71 16.32 5.89
N ILE A 319 -0.50 16.65 6.34
CA ILE A 319 -0.32 17.25 7.66
C ILE A 319 -0.31 18.77 7.55
N GLN A 320 -1.22 19.40 8.27
CA GLN A 320 -1.29 20.85 8.44
C GLN A 320 -0.85 21.21 9.86
N VAL A 321 -0.08 22.29 9.97
CA VAL A 321 0.44 22.76 11.25
C VAL A 321 0.16 24.24 11.40
N THR A 322 -0.48 24.61 12.51
CA THR A 322 -0.78 25.99 12.86
C THR A 322 -0.18 26.32 14.21
N LYS A 323 0.56 27.43 14.30
CA LYS A 323 1.10 27.93 15.56
C LYS A 323 0.50 29.29 15.89
N THR A 324 -0.08 29.40 17.08
CA THR A 324 -0.64 30.63 17.63
C THR A 324 -0.01 30.93 18.98
N SER A 325 -0.09 32.18 19.42
CA SER A 325 0.50 32.59 20.69
C SER A 325 -0.38 33.60 21.39
N PHE A 326 -0.43 33.53 22.71
CA PHE A 326 -1.20 34.43 23.56
C PHE A 326 -0.34 34.85 24.75
N THR A 327 -0.48 36.12 25.13
CA THR A 327 0.12 36.65 26.35
C THR A 327 -0.71 36.16 27.53
N VAL A 328 -0.07 35.48 28.49
CA VAL A 328 -0.72 35.12 29.75
C VAL A 328 -0.68 36.37 30.63
N ALA A 329 -1.77 37.13 30.62
CA ALA A 329 -1.86 38.39 31.37
C ALA A 329 -1.79 38.11 32.89
N LEU A 330 -0.88 38.81 33.57
CA LEU A 330 -0.94 38.94 35.03
C LEU A 330 -2.04 39.93 35.42
N PRO A 331 -2.59 39.86 36.65
CA PRO A 331 -3.57 40.84 37.12
C PRO A 331 -3.01 42.27 37.01
N GLY A 332 -3.58 43.09 36.13
CA GLY A 332 -3.15 44.48 35.87
C GLY A 332 -2.40 44.72 34.55
N ASP A 333 -2.24 43.71 33.70
CA ASP A 333 -1.51 43.83 32.44
C ASP A 333 -2.35 44.41 31.28
N THR A 334 -1.71 45.18 30.40
CA THR A 334 -2.34 45.97 29.30
C THR A 334 -2.47 45.19 27.98
N GLY A 335 -2.14 43.90 27.98
CA GLY A 335 -2.21 43.03 26.80
C GLY A 335 -1.01 43.11 25.86
N PHE A 336 0.04 43.84 26.23
CA PHE A 336 1.30 43.89 25.47
C PHE A 336 2.33 42.90 26.02
N SER A 337 3.03 42.21 25.13
CA SER A 337 4.17 41.34 25.46
C SER A 337 5.39 42.19 25.86
N THR A 338 5.63 42.36 27.16
CA THR A 338 6.79 43.10 27.71
C THR A 338 7.86 42.13 28.24
N PRO A 339 9.13 42.56 28.39
CA PRO A 339 10.15 41.78 29.07
C PRO A 339 9.67 41.29 30.44
N GLY A 340 9.87 40.01 30.71
CA GLY A 340 9.39 39.31 31.90
C GLY A 340 7.95 38.81 31.84
N ALA A 341 7.20 39.09 30.77
CA ALA A 341 5.86 38.52 30.58
C ALA A 341 5.95 37.07 30.09
N THR A 342 4.95 36.26 30.48
CA THR A 342 4.80 34.88 30.00
C THR A 342 3.96 34.85 28.72
N LYS A 343 4.47 34.15 27.71
CA LYS A 343 3.75 33.87 26.47
C LYS A 343 3.50 32.38 26.39
N GLU A 344 2.27 31.98 26.13
CA GLU A 344 1.92 30.59 25.85
C GLU A 344 1.72 30.43 24.35
N TYR A 345 2.30 29.36 23.81
CA TYR A 345 2.12 28.94 22.43
C TYR A 345 1.14 27.79 22.39
N LEU A 346 0.25 27.81 21.39
CA LEU A 346 -0.59 26.68 21.01
C LEU A 346 -0.19 26.27 19.59
N VAL A 347 0.30 25.05 19.47
CA VAL A 347 0.59 24.40 18.20
C VAL A 347 -0.49 23.36 17.95
N THR A 348 -1.18 23.47 16.82
CA THR A 348 -2.18 22.51 16.36
C THR A 348 -1.62 21.78 15.15
N ILE A 349 -1.60 20.45 15.20
CA ILE A 349 -1.19 19.57 14.11
C ILE A 349 -2.40 18.74 13.72
N GLN A 350 -2.79 18.78 12.45
CA GLN A 350 -3.92 18.06 11.90
C GLN A 350 -3.49 17.21 10.72
N ASN A 351 -3.95 15.96 10.65
CA ASN A 351 -3.88 15.17 9.41
C ASN A 351 -5.22 15.28 8.69
N VAL A 352 -5.27 16.16 7.69
CA VAL A 352 -6.44 16.37 6.83
C VAL A 352 -6.48 15.41 5.64
N GLY A 353 -5.45 14.56 5.50
CA GLY A 353 -5.41 13.50 4.50
C GLY A 353 -6.18 12.26 4.96
N ASN A 354 -6.44 11.34 4.03
CA ASN A 354 -7.35 10.22 4.25
C ASN A 354 -6.73 8.99 4.96
N ALA A 355 -5.41 9.00 5.17
CA ALA A 355 -4.73 7.93 5.89
C ALA A 355 -3.57 8.47 6.75
N PRO A 356 -3.13 7.70 7.74
CA PRO A 356 -2.08 8.13 8.65
C PRO A 356 -0.70 8.11 7.96
N PRO A 357 0.28 8.88 8.46
CA PRO A 357 1.69 8.68 8.14
C PRO A 357 2.18 7.33 8.69
N ASN A 358 3.45 6.99 8.41
CA ASN A 358 4.06 5.81 9.02
C ASN A 358 3.99 5.89 10.56
N PRO A 359 3.72 4.75 11.25
CA PRO A 359 3.72 4.72 12.71
C PRO A 359 5.06 5.19 13.28
N ASP A 360 5.02 5.89 14.42
CA ASP A 360 6.21 6.35 15.17
C ASP A 360 7.10 7.32 14.40
N THR A 361 6.53 8.07 13.44
CA THR A 361 7.31 8.94 12.57
C THR A 361 6.92 10.42 12.58
N VAL A 362 5.94 10.80 13.40
CA VAL A 362 5.56 12.20 13.58
C VAL A 362 6.58 12.88 14.49
N ILE A 363 7.40 13.77 13.93
CA ILE A 363 8.39 14.54 14.70
C ILE A 363 8.12 16.03 14.50
N ILE A 364 7.84 16.72 15.60
CA ILE A 364 7.53 18.15 15.63
C ILE A 364 8.72 18.87 16.27
N THR A 365 9.31 19.83 15.56
CA THR A 365 10.43 20.62 16.06
C THR A 365 10.07 22.09 16.03
N ASP A 366 10.18 22.74 17.19
CA ASP A 366 9.85 24.16 17.34
C ASP A 366 11.06 24.94 17.84
N SER A 367 11.58 25.83 17.00
CA SER A 367 12.69 26.74 17.36
C SER A 367 12.15 27.93 18.12
N LEU A 368 12.68 28.20 19.32
CA LEU A 368 12.25 29.30 20.17
C LEU A 368 12.81 30.66 19.68
N ASP A 369 12.16 31.77 20.02
CA ASP A 369 12.69 33.11 19.72
C ASP A 369 13.93 33.33 20.62
N PRO A 370 15.07 33.82 20.08
CA PRO A 370 16.28 34.08 20.87
C PRO A 370 16.12 35.06 22.04
N ASN A 371 15.01 35.81 22.10
CA ASN A 371 14.69 36.73 23.20
C ASN A 371 13.65 36.13 24.15
N THR A 372 13.61 34.80 24.23
CA THR A 372 12.69 34.08 25.12
C THR A 372 13.39 32.91 25.78
N SER A 373 13.05 32.66 27.03
CA SER A 373 13.48 31.49 27.80
C SER A 373 12.34 30.47 27.94
N LEU A 374 12.60 29.18 27.76
CA LEU A 374 11.56 28.16 27.93
C LEU A 374 11.17 28.04 29.40
N ILE A 375 9.88 28.08 29.74
CA ILE A 375 9.42 27.81 31.11
C ILE A 375 9.30 26.29 31.29
N LEU A 376 10.07 25.76 32.24
CA LEU A 376 10.19 24.34 32.59
C LEU A 376 9.10 23.86 33.55
N ALA A 377 8.43 24.79 34.24
CA ALA A 377 7.37 24.46 35.20
C ALA A 377 6.22 23.68 34.54
N ASP A 378 5.70 22.72 35.30
CA ASP A 378 4.55 21.89 34.92
C ASP A 378 3.38 22.73 34.40
N ILE A 379 2.90 22.43 33.19
CA ILE A 379 1.81 23.16 32.55
C ILE A 379 0.43 22.53 32.81
N ASN A 380 0.37 21.25 33.18
CA ASN A 380 -0.87 20.50 33.41
C ASN A 380 -0.85 19.71 34.74
N GLY A 381 -0.32 20.31 35.80
CA GLY A 381 -0.20 19.70 37.12
C GLY A 381 1.11 18.93 37.33
N ALA A 382 1.35 18.51 38.58
CA ALA A 382 2.62 17.93 39.00
C ALA A 382 3.06 16.75 38.11
N GLY A 383 4.28 16.82 37.56
CA GLY A 383 4.89 15.80 36.71
C GLY A 383 4.44 15.79 35.25
N SER A 384 3.67 16.80 34.80
CA SER A 384 3.23 16.92 33.40
C SER A 384 4.31 17.45 32.46
N GLY A 385 5.36 18.06 33.00
CA GLY A 385 6.42 18.71 32.24
C GLY A 385 6.00 20.06 31.63
N PRO A 386 6.91 20.68 30.86
CA PRO A 386 6.68 22.01 30.29
C PRO A 386 5.78 22.03 29.05
N VAL A 387 5.50 20.86 28.46
CA VAL A 387 4.70 20.72 27.24
C VAL A 387 3.43 19.93 27.55
N ARG A 388 2.27 20.55 27.31
CA ARG A 388 0.98 19.88 27.37
C ARG A 388 0.66 19.31 25.99
N TYR A 389 0.66 18.00 25.89
CA TYR A 389 0.12 17.28 24.74
C TYR A 389 -1.38 17.00 24.96
N THR A 390 -2.22 17.27 23.97
CA THR A 390 -3.65 16.93 24.02
C THR A 390 -4.10 16.38 22.66
N PRO A 391 -4.41 15.08 22.56
CA PRO A 391 -5.02 14.51 21.36
C PRO A 391 -6.49 14.91 21.25
N VAL A 392 -6.96 15.13 20.03
CA VAL A 392 -8.33 15.58 19.70
C VAL A 392 -8.84 14.73 18.51
N ASN A 393 -10.17 14.65 18.35
CA ASN A 393 -10.86 14.10 17.16
C ASN A 393 -10.26 12.79 16.61
N GLY A 394 -10.16 11.74 17.44
CA GLY A 394 -9.76 10.43 16.94
C GLY A 394 -8.29 10.31 16.54
N ALA A 395 -7.40 11.19 17.04
CA ALA A 395 -5.94 10.98 17.06
C ALA A 395 -5.49 9.73 17.88
N GLY A 396 -6.40 8.78 18.12
CA GLY A 396 -6.34 7.67 19.06
C GLY A 396 -5.27 6.61 18.80
N GLY A 397 -4.35 6.86 17.87
CA GLY A 397 -3.13 6.09 17.72
C GLY A 397 -1.91 6.72 18.39
N LEU A 398 -1.86 8.05 18.60
CA LEU A 398 -0.67 8.71 19.15
C LEU A 398 -0.67 8.79 20.69
N THR A 399 0.42 8.36 21.29
CA THR A 399 0.72 8.52 22.71
C THR A 399 1.89 9.45 22.92
N TYR A 400 1.85 10.20 24.03
CA TYR A 400 2.91 11.09 24.47
C TYR A 400 3.24 10.78 25.93
N SER A 401 4.52 10.62 26.22
CA SER A 401 5.10 10.30 27.49
C SER A 401 6.16 11.33 27.84
N PHE A 402 6.16 11.74 29.11
CA PHE A 402 7.18 12.61 29.69
C PHE A 402 7.70 11.95 30.95
N GLY A 403 8.99 11.63 30.97
CA GLY A 403 9.68 10.97 32.08
C GLY A 403 10.42 11.96 32.98
N GLY A 404 10.61 13.20 32.53
CA GLY A 404 11.34 14.26 33.23
C GLY A 404 12.32 14.98 32.31
N LEU A 405 12.85 16.13 32.75
CA LEU A 405 13.69 17.01 31.91
C LEU A 405 14.98 16.36 31.35
N GLY A 406 15.45 15.27 31.94
CA GLY A 406 16.63 14.51 31.49
C GLY A 406 16.33 13.03 31.22
N ALA A 407 15.05 12.66 31.09
CA ALA A 407 14.67 11.28 30.81
C ALA A 407 15.04 10.92 29.37
N ALA A 408 16.01 10.01 29.22
CA ALA A 408 16.32 9.47 27.90
C ALA A 408 15.17 8.57 27.43
N GLY A 409 14.61 8.84 26.25
CA GLY A 409 13.60 8.00 25.60
C GLY A 409 12.15 8.29 25.99
N ASP A 410 11.88 9.46 26.57
CA ASP A 410 10.52 10.03 26.52
C ASP A 410 10.31 10.81 25.20
N ASP A 411 9.13 11.40 25.04
CA ASP A 411 8.72 12.02 23.78
C ASP A 411 9.03 13.52 23.71
N LEU A 412 9.87 14.05 24.62
CA LEU A 412 10.25 15.47 24.69
C LEU A 412 11.77 15.67 24.73
N GLY A 413 12.33 16.09 23.60
CA GLY A 413 13.72 16.50 23.50
C GLY A 413 13.91 18.02 23.61
N PHE A 414 15.02 18.44 24.21
CA PHE A 414 15.44 19.84 24.26
C PHE A 414 16.77 20.03 23.52
N SER A 415 16.93 21.19 22.89
CA SER A 415 18.16 21.57 22.18
C SER A 415 18.69 22.89 22.68
N ASN A 416 20.01 22.99 22.83
CA ASN A 416 20.73 24.24 23.11
C ASN A 416 21.58 24.74 21.94
N ASP A 417 21.47 24.09 20.78
CA ASP A 417 22.15 24.46 19.53
C ASP A 417 21.18 24.55 18.33
N GLY A 418 19.89 24.29 18.56
CA GLY A 418 18.82 24.29 17.57
C GLY A 418 18.75 23.03 16.68
N SER A 419 19.61 22.02 16.90
CA SER A 419 19.76 20.87 15.99
C SER A 419 19.89 19.52 16.68
N THR A 420 20.49 19.45 17.86
CA THR A 420 20.64 18.22 18.65
C THR A 420 19.71 18.26 19.86
N PHE A 421 18.94 17.18 20.06
CA PHE A 421 17.86 17.12 21.06
C PHE A 421 18.22 16.27 22.29
N GLY A 422 19.43 16.47 22.83
CA GLY A 422 19.92 15.77 24.01
C GLY A 422 20.24 16.68 25.20
N TYR A 423 19.87 17.96 25.13
CA TYR A 423 20.12 18.91 26.20
C TYR A 423 19.20 18.61 27.39
N THR A 424 19.73 18.69 28.61
CA THR A 424 18.96 18.58 29.85
C THR A 424 18.78 19.99 30.43
N PRO A 425 17.55 20.55 30.41
CA PRO A 425 17.31 21.89 30.91
C PRO A 425 17.64 22.07 32.39
N THR A 426 18.14 23.26 32.73
CA THR A 426 18.46 23.66 34.10
C THR A 426 17.57 24.84 34.52
N PRO A 427 16.72 24.70 35.54
CA PRO A 427 15.79 25.75 35.93
C PRO A 427 16.52 26.97 36.51
N GLY A 428 16.13 28.14 36.02
CA GLY A 428 16.49 29.46 36.52
C GLY A 428 15.65 29.91 37.70
N ALA A 429 15.61 31.23 37.93
CA ALA A 429 14.96 31.82 39.10
C ALA A 429 13.42 31.80 39.05
N ARG A 430 12.84 31.62 37.86
CA ARG A 430 11.41 31.54 37.57
C ARG A 430 11.05 30.22 36.88
N ASP A 431 11.84 29.18 37.13
CA ASP A 431 11.74 27.86 36.48
C ASP A 431 11.87 27.94 34.95
N GLU A 432 12.68 28.87 34.44
CA GLU A 432 12.97 29.08 33.03
C GLU A 432 14.38 28.64 32.64
N ASP A 433 14.61 28.30 31.37
CA ASP A 433 15.95 28.05 30.84
C ASP A 433 16.14 28.79 29.51
N SER A 434 17.06 29.75 29.50
CA SER A 434 17.44 30.57 28.34
C SER A 434 18.38 29.84 27.38
N ALA A 435 19.01 28.74 27.81
CA ALA A 435 19.86 27.94 26.95
C ALA A 435 19.04 27.04 26.01
N VAL A 436 17.75 26.80 26.28
CA VAL A 436 16.89 26.05 25.37
C VAL A 436 16.57 26.89 24.13
N GLN A 437 17.08 26.46 22.98
CA GLN A 437 16.86 27.10 21.69
C GLN A 437 15.77 26.42 20.86
N ALA A 438 15.49 25.14 21.11
CA ALA A 438 14.41 24.42 20.45
C ALA A 438 13.87 23.26 21.30
N ILE A 439 12.63 22.88 21.03
CA ILE A 439 12.01 21.66 21.56
C ILE A 439 11.66 20.70 20.42
N GLN A 440 11.75 19.40 20.68
CA GLN A 440 11.30 18.34 19.79
C GLN A 440 10.27 17.47 20.51
N ILE A 441 9.15 17.23 19.87
CA ILE A 441 8.09 16.35 20.34
C ILE A 441 7.96 15.19 19.36
N SER A 442 8.08 13.96 19.85
CA SER A 442 8.13 12.75 19.02
C SER A 442 7.13 11.69 19.51
N PRO A 443 5.82 11.96 19.45
CA PRO A 443 4.82 11.01 19.96
C PRO A 443 4.85 9.69 19.19
N THR A 444 4.61 8.57 19.89
CA THR A 444 4.59 7.23 19.29
C THR A 444 3.19 6.86 18.80
N GLY A 445 3.09 6.08 17.73
CA GLY A 445 1.87 5.53 17.17
C GLY A 445 1.40 6.22 15.88
N LEU A 446 0.09 6.27 15.66
CA LEU A 446 -0.52 6.73 14.40
C LEU A 446 -1.30 8.04 14.55
N LEU A 447 -0.96 9.04 13.73
CA LEU A 447 -1.79 10.23 13.54
C LEU A 447 -2.88 9.94 12.51
N SER A 448 -4.05 9.52 12.96
CA SER A 448 -5.21 9.17 12.12
C SER A 448 -5.49 10.22 11.04
N GLY A 449 -5.85 9.79 9.83
CA GLY A 449 -6.35 10.68 8.80
C GLY A 449 -7.80 11.11 9.03
N ASP A 450 -8.31 12.02 8.21
CA ASP A 450 -9.71 12.37 8.14
C ASP A 450 -10.48 11.32 7.34
N THR A 451 -11.17 10.42 8.03
CA THR A 451 -12.04 9.40 7.40
C THR A 451 -13.52 9.77 7.46
N GLY A 452 -13.84 11.07 7.58
CA GLY A 452 -15.22 11.58 7.66
C GLY A 452 -15.71 11.86 9.09
N SER A 453 -14.86 11.64 10.11
CA SER A 453 -15.09 12.05 11.50
C SER A 453 -14.37 13.34 11.88
N GLY A 454 -13.72 13.99 10.90
CA GLY A 454 -12.78 15.09 11.10
C GLY A 454 -11.33 14.59 11.16
N PRO A 455 -10.35 15.49 10.97
CA PRO A 455 -8.94 15.14 10.94
C PRO A 455 -8.45 14.67 12.31
N GLY A 456 -7.57 13.66 12.32
CA GLY A 456 -6.81 13.35 13.51
C GLY A 456 -5.97 14.57 13.89
N GLU A 457 -6.10 15.00 15.14
CA GLU A 457 -5.52 16.25 15.61
C GLU A 457 -4.79 16.07 16.93
N ILE A 458 -3.63 16.70 17.04
CA ILE A 458 -2.94 16.88 18.32
C ILE A 458 -2.68 18.36 18.55
N THR A 459 -2.76 18.77 19.81
CA THR A 459 -2.38 20.11 20.21
C THR A 459 -1.26 20.06 21.24
N LEU A 460 -0.28 20.94 21.07
CA LEU A 460 0.81 21.17 22.00
C LEU A 460 0.64 22.56 22.60
N ARG A 461 0.80 22.66 23.91
CA ARG A 461 0.96 23.96 24.58
C ARG A 461 2.23 23.99 25.39
N TYR A 462 2.95 25.10 25.32
CA TYR A 462 4.11 25.36 26.16
C TYR A 462 4.26 26.84 26.38
N ARG A 463 5.03 27.22 27.40
CA ARG A 463 5.19 28.60 27.84
C ARG A 463 6.63 29.04 27.68
N VAL A 464 6.82 30.29 27.31
CA VAL A 464 8.11 30.97 27.35
C VAL A 464 8.02 32.24 28.17
N LEU A 465 9.11 32.61 28.81
CA LEU A 465 9.33 33.92 29.38
C LEU A 465 9.96 34.81 28.32
N ILE A 466 9.50 36.06 28.19
CA ILE A 466 10.18 37.06 27.35
C ILE A 466 11.35 37.63 28.15
N ASP A 467 12.54 37.66 27.56
CA ASP A 467 13.76 38.11 28.24
C ASP A 467 13.83 39.63 28.41
#